data_AF-B7P478-F1
#
_entry.id   AF-B7P478-F1
#
_cell.length_a   1.000
_cell.length_b   1.000
_cell.length_c   1.000
_cell.angle_alpha   90.00
_cell.angle_beta   90.00
_cell.angle_gamma   90.00
#
_symmetry.space_group_name_H-M   'P 1'
#
loop_
_entity.id
_entity.type
_entity.pdbx_description
1 polymer ?
#
loop_
_entity_poly.entity_id
_entity_poly.type
_entity_poly.pdbx_seq_one_letter_code
_entity_poly.pdbx_strand_id
1 'polypeptide(L)'
;MAAAPKTFSATSKEDGEAKLEALKKEMGWHTTRTQTVDPGNVRYDGIVKYMATEHLHDEDEVRYMERGRLYFDARDRQDRWVRVQLGPGDHLVLAPNTYHRFIPRDPPVSPKPQPNC
;
A
#
# COMPACT_ATOMS: atom_id res chain seq x y z
N MET A 1 -11.24 -19.82 -0.84
CA MET A 1 -10.67 -19.31 0.43
C MET A 1 -9.59 -18.31 0.09
N ALA A 2 -9.67 -17.06 0.56
CA ALA A 2 -8.62 -16.08 0.32
C ALA A 2 -7.31 -16.52 1.01
N ALA A 3 -6.19 -16.33 0.32
CA ALA A 3 -4.88 -16.56 0.90
C ALA A 3 -4.52 -15.37 1.81
N ALA A 4 -3.76 -15.63 2.88
CA ALA A 4 -3.25 -14.54 3.70
C ALA A 4 -2.35 -13.62 2.85
N PRO A 5 -2.35 -12.30 3.10
CA PRO A 5 -1.49 -11.37 2.39
C PRO A 5 -0.02 -11.76 2.59
N LYS A 6 0.75 -11.77 1.51
CA LYS A 6 2.21 -11.93 1.61
C LYS A 6 2.81 -10.54 1.78
N THR A 7 3.59 -10.36 2.83
CA THR A 7 4.21 -9.08 3.16
C THR A 7 5.72 -9.25 3.22
N PHE A 8 6.45 -8.23 2.80
CA PHE A 8 7.89 -8.13 2.99
C PHE A 8 8.19 -6.84 3.76
N SER A 9 8.80 -6.97 4.92
CA SER A 9 9.27 -5.84 5.71
C SER A 9 10.73 -5.57 5.36
N ALA A 10 11.00 -4.42 4.76
CA ALA A 10 12.34 -4.08 4.32
C ALA A 10 13.20 -3.60 5.50
N THR A 11 14.49 -3.93 5.46
CA THR A 11 15.48 -3.46 6.43
C THR A 11 16.03 -2.08 6.07
N SER A 12 15.99 -1.72 4.78
CA SER A 12 16.33 -0.41 4.25
C SER A 12 15.58 -0.14 2.95
N LYS A 13 15.72 1.08 2.40
CA LYS A 13 15.13 1.42 1.10
C LYS A 13 15.72 0.55 -0.02
N GLU A 14 17.04 0.36 0.01
CA GLU A 14 17.80 -0.41 -0.96
C GLU A 14 17.40 -1.89 -0.94
N ASP A 15 17.18 -2.46 0.26
CA ASP A 15 16.67 -3.83 0.43
C ASP A 15 15.26 -3.97 -0.17
N GLY A 16 14.39 -2.99 0.08
CA GLY A 16 13.08 -2.92 -0.55
C GLY A 16 13.18 -2.85 -2.08
N GLU A 17 13.97 -1.94 -2.63
CA GLU A 17 14.14 -1.80 -4.09
C GLU A 17 14.72 -3.06 -4.73
N ALA A 18 15.67 -3.73 -4.08
CA ALA A 18 16.21 -5.01 -4.54
C ALA A 18 15.13 -6.10 -4.59
N LYS A 19 14.26 -6.15 -3.56
CA LYS A 19 13.12 -7.08 -3.54
C LYS A 19 12.09 -6.76 -4.62
N LEU A 20 11.82 -5.48 -4.88
CA LEU A 20 10.91 -5.03 -5.94
C LEU A 20 11.40 -5.50 -7.31
N GLU A 21 12.68 -5.33 -7.60
CA GLU A 21 13.29 -5.74 -8.88
C GLU A 21 13.26 -7.26 -9.06
N ALA A 22 13.46 -8.02 -7.98
CA ALA A 22 13.30 -9.48 -8.02
C ALA A 22 11.84 -9.88 -8.32
N LEU A 23 10.86 -9.25 -7.64
CA LEU A 23 9.43 -9.53 -7.85
C LEU A 23 8.97 -9.20 -9.27
N LYS A 24 9.41 -8.07 -9.83
CA LYS A 24 9.08 -7.69 -11.22
C LYS A 24 9.57 -8.74 -12.23
N LYS A 25 10.77 -9.28 -12.02
CA LYS A 25 11.35 -10.33 -12.89
C LYS A 25 10.60 -11.65 -12.75
N GLU A 26 10.22 -12.03 -11.54
CA GLU A 26 9.47 -13.26 -11.26
C GLU A 26 8.05 -13.23 -11.86
N MET A 27 7.34 -12.12 -11.67
CA MET A 27 5.94 -11.99 -12.06
C MET A 27 5.75 -11.56 -13.53
N GLY A 28 6.82 -11.11 -14.19
CA GLY A 28 6.77 -10.64 -15.57
C GLY A 28 5.90 -9.39 -15.76
N TRP A 29 5.88 -8.45 -14.80
CA TRP A 29 5.06 -7.24 -14.94
C TRP A 29 5.66 -6.20 -15.88
N HIS A 30 4.77 -5.46 -16.56
CA HIS A 30 5.16 -4.47 -17.57
C HIS A 30 4.69 -3.06 -17.23
N THR A 31 3.91 -2.87 -16.16
CA THR A 31 3.34 -1.57 -15.83
C THR A 31 3.34 -1.33 -14.32
N THR A 32 3.91 -0.20 -13.92
CA THR A 32 3.82 0.33 -12.57
C THR A 32 3.00 1.62 -12.58
N ARG A 33 2.25 1.87 -11.51
CA ARG A 33 1.57 3.15 -11.29
C ARG A 33 1.86 3.63 -9.88
N THR A 34 2.14 4.92 -9.74
CA THR A 34 2.32 5.55 -8.43
C THR A 34 1.01 6.23 -8.02
N GLN A 35 0.46 5.82 -6.88
CA GLN A 35 -0.69 6.48 -6.27
C GLN A 35 -0.21 7.31 -5.08
N THR A 36 -0.16 8.63 -5.25
CA THR A 36 0.15 9.56 -4.16
C THR A 36 -1.13 9.86 -3.39
N VAL A 37 -1.07 9.78 -2.07
CA VAL A 37 -2.13 10.21 -1.14
C VAL A 37 -1.64 11.45 -0.42
N ASP A 38 -1.93 12.62 -1.00
CA ASP A 38 -1.45 13.93 -0.52
C ASP A 38 -2.62 14.76 0.01
N PRO A 39 -2.61 15.16 1.29
CA PRO A 39 -3.61 16.06 1.87
C PRO A 39 -3.78 17.41 1.19
N GLY A 40 -2.74 17.91 0.52
CA GLY A 40 -2.82 19.14 -0.27
C GLY A 40 -3.57 18.96 -1.59
N ASN A 41 -3.90 17.73 -1.97
CA ASN A 41 -4.60 17.43 -3.20
C ASN A 41 -6.13 17.51 -3.02
N VAL A 42 -6.83 18.18 -3.94
CA VAL A 42 -8.30 18.31 -3.93
C VAL A 42 -9.04 16.97 -3.95
N ARG A 43 -8.38 15.90 -4.40
CA ARG A 43 -8.93 14.53 -4.44
C ARG A 43 -8.66 13.71 -3.18
N TYR A 44 -7.94 14.27 -2.20
CA TYR A 44 -7.48 13.55 -1.01
C TYR A 44 -8.61 12.78 -0.32
N ASP A 45 -9.70 13.46 0.05
CA ASP A 45 -10.81 12.85 0.78
C ASP A 45 -11.45 11.71 -0.01
N GLY A 46 -11.60 11.87 -1.33
CA GLY A 46 -12.14 10.84 -2.20
C GLY A 46 -11.23 9.61 -2.30
N ILE A 47 -9.93 9.84 -2.43
CA ILE A 47 -8.92 8.77 -2.50
C ILE A 47 -8.88 8.01 -1.17
N VAL A 48 -8.77 8.73 -0.04
CA VAL A 48 -8.74 8.12 1.30
C VAL A 48 -10.01 7.35 1.58
N LYS A 49 -11.18 7.91 1.25
CA LYS A 49 -12.46 7.22 1.42
C LYS A 49 -12.53 5.93 0.60
N TYR A 50 -12.13 5.97 -0.67
CA TYR A 50 -12.10 4.79 -1.53
C TYR A 50 -11.17 3.72 -0.94
N MET A 51 -9.93 4.09 -0.61
CA MET A 51 -8.92 3.18 -0.08
C MET A 51 -9.33 2.56 1.27
N ALA A 52 -9.98 3.33 2.15
CA ALA A 52 -10.41 2.88 3.46
C ALA A 52 -11.72 2.05 3.44
N THR A 53 -12.45 2.07 2.32
CA THR A 53 -13.62 1.21 2.13
C THR A 53 -13.15 -0.20 1.78
N GLU A 54 -13.78 -1.23 2.34
CA GLU A 54 -13.45 -2.63 2.01
C GLU A 54 -13.73 -2.90 0.52
N HIS A 55 -12.73 -3.42 -0.20
CA HIS A 55 -12.79 -3.73 -1.63
C HIS A 55 -11.95 -4.97 -1.96
N LEU A 56 -12.01 -5.40 -3.23
CA LEU A 56 -11.19 -6.47 -3.79
C LEU A 56 -10.88 -6.17 -5.25
N HIS A 57 -9.89 -6.89 -5.77
CA HIS A 57 -9.52 -6.89 -7.18
C HIS A 57 -9.57 -8.33 -7.70
N ASP A 58 -9.93 -8.49 -8.97
CA ASP A 58 -9.93 -9.77 -9.72
C ASP A 58 -8.55 -10.15 -10.27
N GLU A 59 -7.61 -9.20 -10.21
CA GLU A 59 -6.19 -9.37 -10.52
C GLU A 59 -5.35 -9.44 -9.23
N ASP A 60 -4.10 -9.90 -9.37
CA ASP A 60 -3.12 -9.77 -8.28
C ASP A 60 -2.84 -8.29 -8.01
N GLU A 61 -2.82 -7.91 -6.74
CA GLU A 61 -2.45 -6.55 -6.35
C GLU A 61 -1.13 -6.55 -5.60
N VAL A 62 -0.17 -5.78 -6.12
CA VAL A 62 1.12 -5.58 -5.47
C VAL A 62 1.38 -4.11 -5.20
N ARG A 63 1.81 -3.83 -3.97
CA ARG A 63 2.14 -2.50 -3.50
C ARG A 63 3.56 -2.48 -2.98
N TYR A 64 4.29 -1.45 -3.39
CA TYR A 64 5.57 -1.04 -2.81
C TYR A 64 5.35 0.31 -2.14
N MET A 65 5.75 0.43 -0.87
CA MET A 65 5.63 1.68 -0.14
C MET A 65 6.88 2.53 -0.33
N GLU A 66 6.77 3.59 -1.12
CA GLU A 66 7.90 4.51 -1.34
C GLU A 66 8.10 5.45 -0.13
N ARG A 67 7.00 5.98 0.42
CA ARG A 67 6.99 6.99 1.49
C ARG A 67 5.74 6.85 2.37
N GLY A 68 5.82 7.43 3.57
CA GLY A 68 4.71 7.44 4.52
C GLY A 68 4.48 6.07 5.18
N ARG A 69 3.40 5.96 5.94
CA ARG A 69 2.99 4.73 6.63
C ARG A 69 1.49 4.52 6.50
N LEU A 70 1.08 3.27 6.38
CA LEU A 70 -0.32 2.89 6.34
C LEU A 70 -0.58 1.59 7.11
N TYR A 71 -1.83 1.41 7.49
CA TYR A 71 -2.37 0.11 7.88
C TYR A 71 -3.05 -0.51 6.66
N PHE A 72 -2.72 -1.77 6.43
CA PHE A 72 -3.39 -2.64 5.50
C PHE A 72 -4.21 -3.65 6.30
N ASP A 73 -5.52 -3.68 6.10
CA ASP A 73 -6.40 -4.67 6.70
C ASP A 73 -6.87 -5.65 5.62
N ALA A 74 -6.81 -6.96 5.89
CA ALA A 74 -7.40 -7.98 5.04
C ALA A 74 -8.19 -9.00 5.86
N ARG A 75 -9.16 -9.67 5.22
CA ARG A 75 -9.90 -10.79 5.83
C ARG A 75 -9.06 -12.06 5.79
N ASP A 76 -8.96 -12.74 6.94
CA ASP A 76 -8.41 -14.09 7.00
C ASP A 76 -9.46 -15.14 6.59
N ARG A 77 -9.07 -16.43 6.66
CA ARG A 77 -9.95 -17.55 6.31
C ARG A 77 -11.18 -17.70 7.23
N GLN A 78 -11.22 -16.98 8.35
CA GLN A 78 -12.30 -17.00 9.34
C GLN A 78 -13.08 -15.68 9.31
N ASP A 79 -12.93 -14.89 8.25
CA ASP A 79 -13.57 -13.57 8.05
C ASP A 79 -13.20 -12.52 9.12
N ARG A 80 -12.02 -12.69 9.74
CA ARG A 80 -11.51 -11.73 10.74
C ARG A 80 -10.55 -10.77 10.10
N TRP A 81 -10.54 -9.53 10.57
CA TRP A 81 -9.56 -8.54 10.17
C TRP A 81 -8.16 -8.89 10.69
N VAL A 82 -7.20 -8.97 9.78
CA VAL A 82 -5.76 -9.01 10.06
C VAL A 82 -5.16 -7.70 9.60
N ARG A 83 -4.51 -6.99 10.52
CA ARG A 83 -3.86 -5.70 10.26
C ARG A 83 -2.36 -5.88 10.09
N VAL A 84 -1.83 -5.31 9.02
CA VAL A 84 -0.40 -5.18 8.73
C VAL A 84 -0.05 -3.69 8.70
N GLN A 85 1.04 -3.31 9.35
CA GLN A 85 1.60 -1.97 9.19
C GLN A 85 2.65 -1.99 8.09
N LEU A 86 2.55 -1.07 7.13
CA LEU A 86 3.51 -0.92 6.04
C LEU A 86 4.17 0.46 6.12
N GLY A 87 5.47 0.50 5.86
CA GLY A 87 6.31 1.69 5.78
C GLY A 87 7.26 1.67 4.59
N PRO A 88 8.15 2.66 4.46
CA PRO A 88 9.02 2.79 3.30
C PRO A 88 9.88 1.55 3.06
N GLY A 89 9.89 1.05 1.83
CA GLY A 89 10.59 -0.18 1.42
C GLY A 89 9.73 -1.44 1.48
N ASP A 90 8.64 -1.44 2.26
CA ASP A 90 7.81 -2.63 2.44
C ASP A 90 7.01 -2.97 1.19
N HIS A 91 6.71 -4.26 1.05
CA HIS A 91 5.86 -4.78 -0.02
C HIS A 91 4.66 -5.53 0.53
N LEU A 92 3.60 -5.49 -0.26
CA LEU A 92 2.40 -6.30 -0.09
C LEU A 92 2.10 -6.98 -1.42
N VAL A 93 1.84 -8.28 -1.37
CA VAL A 93 1.34 -9.07 -2.49
C VAL A 93 0.03 -9.72 -2.08
N LEU A 94 -1.03 -9.39 -2.80
CA LEU A 94 -2.39 -9.87 -2.59
C LEU A 94 -2.80 -10.76 -3.75
N ALA A 95 -3.33 -11.92 -3.39
CA ALA A 95 -4.01 -12.78 -4.34
C ALA A 95 -5.36 -12.17 -4.73
N PRO A 96 -5.92 -12.54 -5.90
CA PRO A 96 -7.18 -12.01 -6.35
C PRO A 96 -8.32 -12.39 -5.40
N ASN A 97 -9.37 -11.59 -5.40
CA ASN A 97 -10.58 -11.78 -4.59
C ASN A 97 -10.30 -11.80 -3.07
N THR A 98 -9.25 -11.12 -2.63
CA THR A 98 -8.98 -10.90 -1.20
C THR A 98 -9.65 -9.59 -0.76
N TYR A 99 -10.61 -9.66 0.17
CA TYR A 99 -11.20 -8.46 0.77
C TYR A 99 -10.20 -7.70 1.62
N HIS A 100 -10.01 -6.42 1.34
CA HIS A 100 -9.03 -5.59 2.01
C HIS A 100 -9.36 -4.10 1.99
N ARG A 101 -8.59 -3.31 2.74
CA ARG A 101 -8.60 -1.84 2.74
C ARG A 101 -7.27 -1.26 3.19
N PHE A 102 -7.00 -0.01 2.80
CA PHE A 102 -5.82 0.75 3.17
C PHE A 102 -6.21 1.99 3.98
N ILE A 103 -5.55 2.19 5.12
CA ILE A 103 -5.82 3.31 6.03
C ILE A 103 -4.50 4.06 6.27
N PRO A 104 -4.37 5.31 5.80
CA PRO A 104 -3.20 6.13 6.12
C PRO A 104 -3.01 6.23 7.64
N ARG A 105 -1.80 5.95 8.12
CA ARG A 105 -1.50 5.95 9.57
C ARG A 105 -1.14 7.35 10.06
N ASP A 106 -0.41 8.10 9.24
CA ASP A 106 0.05 9.42 9.61
C ASP A 106 -0.98 10.45 9.11
N PRO A 107 -1.39 11.42 9.95
CA PRO A 107 -2.21 12.54 9.50
C PRO A 107 -1.46 13.34 8.44
N PRO A 108 -2.14 14.21 7.70
CA PRO A 108 -1.49 15.18 6.83
C PRO A 108 -0.26 15.79 7.47
N VAL A 109 0.92 15.55 6.90
CA VAL A 109 2.09 16.34 7.28
C VAL A 109 1.77 17.74 6.81
N SER A 110 1.51 18.66 7.74
CA SER A 110 1.31 20.07 7.42
C SER A 110 2.44 20.50 6.47
N PRO A 111 2.14 21.15 5.33
CA PRO A 111 3.19 21.63 4.45
C PRO A 111 4.17 22.45 5.29
N LYS A 112 5.46 22.15 5.21
CA LYS A 112 6.49 23.04 5.77
C LYS A 112 6.17 24.43 5.22
N PRO A 113 6.11 25.48 6.05
CA PRO A 113 5.90 26.83 5.56
C PRO A 113 6.92 27.06 4.45
N GLN A 114 6.43 27.32 3.23
CA GLN A 114 7.32 27.73 2.16
C GLN A 114 7.97 29.03 2.62
N PRO A 115 9.30 29.22 2.46
CA PRO A 115 9.89 30.52 2.73
C PRO A 115 9.15 31.52 1.84
N ASN A 116 8.50 32.48 2.50
CA ASN A 116 7.74 33.53 1.84
C ASN A 116 8.59 34.17 0.73
N CYS A 117 8.01 34.35 -0.46
CA CYS A 117 8.51 35.31 -1.44
C CYS A 117 8.57 36.72 -0.84
#